data_AF-G4FI93-F1
#
_entry.id   AF-G4FI93-F1
#
_cell.length_a   1.000
_cell.length_b   1.000
_cell.length_c   1.000
_cell.angle_alpha   90.00
_cell.angle_beta   90.00
_cell.angle_gamma   90.00
#
_symmetry.space_group_name_H-M   'P 1'
#
loop_
_entity.id
_entity.type
_entity.pdbx_description
1 polymer ?
#
loop_
_entity_poly.entity_id
_entity_poly.type
_entity_poly.pdbx_seq_one_letter_code
_entity_poly.pdbx_strand_id
1 'polypeptide(L)'
;MRSSFLFVAALGLALIPQVGWAQSAQKQPTDAQLSRSFRDSFLKGCKSGKTPNVSNQNAYCTCMANGYQARYDGKTLTAISQVAGSIGQNGPALVNLMMQPEGKRCVAGS
;
A
#
# COMPACT_ATOMS: atom_id res chain seq x y z
N MET A 1 -59.10 28.12 -15.52
CA MET A 1 -59.45 27.35 -16.74
C MET A 1 -58.66 27.98 -17.88
N ARG A 2 -57.52 27.43 -18.30
CA ARG A 2 -57.27 26.28 -19.22
C ARG A 2 -57.31 26.70 -20.71
N SER A 3 -56.26 26.26 -21.41
CA SER A 3 -55.98 26.26 -22.87
C SER A 3 -55.40 27.53 -23.49
N SER A 4 -54.47 27.51 -24.44
CA SER A 4 -53.51 26.52 -24.98
C SER A 4 -52.72 27.29 -26.06
N PHE A 5 -51.38 27.42 -25.99
CA PHE A 5 -50.57 27.71 -27.18
C PHE A 5 -49.19 27.07 -27.03
N LEU A 6 -48.91 26.15 -27.96
CA LEU A 6 -47.59 25.58 -28.23
C LEU A 6 -46.69 26.66 -28.83
N PHE A 7 -45.45 26.78 -28.38
CA PHE A 7 -44.35 27.27 -29.22
C PHE A 7 -43.06 26.50 -28.92
N VAL A 8 -42.62 25.80 -29.95
CA VAL A 8 -41.28 25.22 -30.10
C VAL A 8 -40.28 26.36 -30.28
N ALA A 9 -39.20 26.38 -29.50
CA ALA A 9 -38.01 27.17 -29.80
C ALA A 9 -36.78 26.31 -29.50
N ALA A 10 -36.19 25.78 -30.58
CA ALA A 10 -34.85 25.24 -30.59
C ALA A 10 -33.84 26.37 -30.34
N LEU A 11 -32.77 26.10 -29.58
CA LEU A 11 -31.44 26.71 -29.74
C LEU A 11 -30.42 26.10 -28.75
N GLY A 12 -29.54 25.27 -29.31
CA GLY A 12 -28.11 25.09 -28.99
C GLY A 12 -27.64 25.06 -27.53
N LEU A 13 -27.20 23.88 -27.09
CA LEU A 13 -25.99 23.78 -26.26
C LEU A 13 -25.07 22.73 -26.87
N ALA A 14 -23.85 23.20 -27.13
CA ALA A 14 -22.75 22.57 -27.83
C ALA A 14 -22.52 21.08 -27.52
N LEU A 15 -22.30 20.29 -28.57
CA LEU A 15 -21.47 19.10 -28.51
C LEU A 15 -20.09 19.53 -28.00
N ILE A 16 -19.82 19.39 -26.70
CA ILE A 16 -18.46 19.43 -26.19
C ILE A 16 -17.82 18.13 -26.68
N PRO A 17 -16.79 18.17 -27.56
CA PRO A 17 -16.03 16.98 -27.85
C PRO A 17 -15.46 16.49 -26.53
N GLN A 18 -15.87 15.28 -26.18
CA GLN A 18 -15.23 14.45 -25.19
C GLN A 18 -13.77 14.29 -25.60
N VAL A 19 -12.95 15.25 -25.15
CA VAL A 19 -11.51 15.13 -25.09
C VAL A 19 -11.26 13.99 -24.13
N GLY A 20 -11.14 12.81 -24.71
CA GLY A 20 -10.70 11.61 -24.03
C GLY A 20 -9.43 11.98 -23.32
N TRP A 21 -9.51 12.07 -21.99
CA TRP A 21 -8.36 11.80 -21.16
C TRP A 21 -7.95 10.40 -21.55
N ALA A 22 -6.93 10.32 -22.41
CA ALA A 22 -6.14 9.14 -22.59
C ALA A 22 -5.83 8.68 -21.16
N GLN A 23 -6.53 7.63 -20.74
CA GLN A 23 -6.16 6.87 -19.57
C GLN A 23 -4.78 6.34 -19.94
N SER A 24 -3.74 7.08 -19.57
CA SER A 24 -2.39 6.54 -19.52
C SER A 24 -2.55 5.28 -18.71
N ALA A 25 -2.49 4.13 -19.40
CA ALA A 25 -2.64 2.84 -18.79
C ALA A 25 -1.63 2.83 -17.63
N GLN A 26 -2.13 3.00 -16.40
CA GLN A 26 -1.29 2.97 -15.23
C GLN A 26 -0.74 1.55 -15.22
N LYS A 27 0.49 1.40 -15.71
CA LYS A 27 1.18 0.13 -15.73
C LYS A 27 1.17 -0.34 -14.30
N GLN A 28 0.43 -1.42 -14.03
CA GLN A 28 0.38 -1.97 -12.68
C GLN A 28 1.82 -2.21 -12.21
N PRO A 29 2.17 -1.76 -11.00
CA PRO A 29 3.51 -1.95 -10.48
C PRO A 29 3.88 -3.44 -10.52
N THR A 30 5.09 -3.72 -10.96
CA THR A 30 5.59 -5.09 -11.00
C THR A 30 5.79 -5.62 -9.58
N ASP A 31 5.84 -6.93 -9.44
CA ASP A 31 6.03 -7.57 -8.14
C ASP A 31 7.31 -7.09 -7.43
N ALA A 32 8.39 -6.90 -8.20
CA ALA A 32 9.65 -6.36 -7.70
C ALA A 32 9.51 -4.90 -7.20
N GLN A 33 8.69 -4.08 -7.86
CA GLN A 33 8.42 -2.70 -7.42
C GLN A 33 7.63 -2.68 -6.11
N LEU A 34 6.61 -3.53 -6.01
CA LEU A 34 5.80 -3.68 -4.79
C LEU A 34 6.64 -4.19 -3.62
N SER A 35 7.44 -5.23 -3.85
CA SER A 35 8.35 -5.80 -2.85
C SER A 35 9.38 -4.78 -2.33
N ARG A 36 9.91 -3.92 -3.20
CA ARG A 36 10.81 -2.82 -2.80
C ARG A 36 10.08 -1.78 -1.96
N SER A 37 8.91 -1.33 -2.41
CA SER A 37 8.10 -0.34 -1.69
C SER A 37 7.72 -0.81 -0.28
N PHE A 38 7.34 -2.10 -0.15
CA PHE A 38 7.13 -2.73 1.15
C PHE A 38 8.38 -2.63 2.03
N ARG A 39 9.53 -3.08 1.51
CA ARG A 39 10.78 -3.10 2.27
C ARG A 39 11.19 -1.71 2.74
N ASP A 40 11.09 -0.71 1.89
CA ASP A 40 11.47 0.66 2.25
C ASP A 40 10.56 1.22 3.35
N SER A 41 9.26 0.99 3.23
CA SER A 41 8.26 1.41 4.22
C SER A 41 8.43 0.67 5.55
N PHE A 42 8.65 -0.65 5.48
CA PHE A 42 8.90 -1.49 6.64
C PHE A 42 10.17 -1.08 7.37
N LEU A 43 11.28 -0.89 6.64
CA LEU A 43 12.56 -0.47 7.23
C LEU A 43 12.45 0.91 7.87
N LYS A 44 11.76 1.86 7.23
CA LYS A 44 11.50 3.17 7.80
C LYS A 44 10.75 3.04 9.13
N GLY A 45 9.61 2.36 9.15
CA GLY A 45 8.80 2.18 10.36
C GLY A 45 9.52 1.40 11.46
N CYS A 46 10.19 0.30 11.10
CA CYS A 46 10.90 -0.54 12.05
C CYS A 46 12.08 0.18 12.71
N LYS A 47 12.83 1.00 11.95
CA LYS A 47 13.96 1.77 12.49
C LYS A 47 13.52 3.01 13.28
N SER A 48 12.34 3.54 13.01
CA SER A 48 11.76 4.62 13.81
C SER A 48 11.33 4.17 15.21
N GLY A 49 11.12 2.86 15.41
CA GLY A 49 10.79 2.27 16.71
C GLY A 49 12.00 1.65 17.42
N LYS A 50 11.76 1.13 18.63
CA LYS A 50 12.73 0.33 19.38
C LYS A 50 12.15 -1.04 19.67
N THR A 51 12.85 -2.09 19.25
CA THR A 51 12.47 -3.47 19.56
C THR A 51 13.12 -3.91 20.87
N PRO A 52 12.36 -4.43 21.85
CA PRO A 52 12.93 -4.97 23.07
C PRO A 52 13.96 -6.07 22.79
N ASN A 53 15.04 -6.11 23.56
CA ASN A 53 16.10 -7.13 23.48
C ASN A 53 16.88 -7.17 22.15
N VAL A 54 16.83 -6.10 21.35
CA VAL A 54 17.63 -5.95 20.13
C VAL A 54 18.71 -4.91 20.37
N SER A 55 19.99 -5.29 20.21
CA SER A 55 21.12 -4.36 20.32
C SER A 55 21.31 -3.53 19.05
N ASN A 56 21.11 -4.15 17.88
CA ASN A 56 21.25 -3.50 16.58
C ASN A 56 19.92 -3.48 15.83
N GLN A 57 19.16 -2.39 16.02
CA GLN A 57 17.85 -2.20 15.38
C GLN A 57 17.93 -2.29 13.85
N ASN A 58 19.02 -1.78 13.24
CA ASN A 58 19.18 -1.79 11.80
C ASN A 58 19.37 -3.22 11.25
N ALA A 59 20.19 -4.04 11.92
CA ALA A 59 20.39 -5.45 11.57
C ALA A 59 19.09 -6.24 11.74
N TYR A 60 18.38 -6.05 12.86
CA TYR A 60 17.09 -6.68 13.11
C TYR A 60 16.06 -6.35 12.03
N CYS A 61 15.85 -5.06 11.73
CA CYS A 61 14.88 -4.62 10.73
C CYS A 61 15.22 -5.17 9.34
N THR A 62 16.51 -5.23 8.99
CA THR A 62 16.95 -5.79 7.71
C THR A 62 16.69 -7.28 7.63
N CYS A 63 16.98 -8.03 8.70
CA CYS A 63 16.70 -9.46 8.78
C CYS A 63 15.19 -9.74 8.63
N MET A 64 14.34 -8.99 9.34
CA MET A 64 12.88 -9.13 9.23
C MET A 64 12.36 -8.81 7.83
N ALA A 65 12.83 -7.72 7.21
CA ALA A 65 12.44 -7.36 5.85
C ALA A 65 12.82 -8.45 4.84
N ASN A 66 14.00 -9.05 4.98
CA ASN A 66 14.44 -10.16 4.14
C ASN A 66 13.56 -11.40 4.37
N GLY A 67 13.18 -11.70 5.62
CA GLY A 67 12.25 -12.80 5.93
C GLY A 67 10.89 -12.61 5.25
N TYR A 68 10.39 -11.38 5.24
CA TYR A 68 9.15 -11.03 4.55
C TYR A 68 9.24 -11.26 3.03
N GLN A 69 10.29 -10.73 2.40
CA GLN A 69 10.51 -10.89 0.96
C GLN A 69 10.82 -12.33 0.54
N ALA A 70 11.34 -13.16 1.45
CA ALA A 70 11.56 -14.58 1.18
C ALA A 70 10.26 -15.41 1.24
N ARG A 71 9.25 -14.95 1.99
CA ARG A 71 7.98 -15.68 2.17
C ARG A 71 6.86 -15.22 1.25
N TYR A 72 6.85 -13.95 0.86
CA TYR A 72 5.69 -13.33 0.23
C TYR A 72 6.10 -12.57 -1.03
N ASP A 73 5.26 -12.67 -2.05
CA ASP A 73 5.37 -11.85 -3.25
C ASP A 73 4.96 -10.38 -2.98
N GLY A 74 5.29 -9.48 -3.90
CA GLY A 74 5.00 -8.06 -3.80
C GLY A 74 3.51 -7.74 -3.64
N LYS A 75 2.62 -8.48 -4.29
CA LYS A 75 1.16 -8.31 -4.12
C LYS A 75 0.72 -8.63 -2.68
N THR A 76 1.18 -9.74 -2.14
CA THR A 76 0.89 -10.16 -0.76
C THR A 76 1.49 -9.19 0.24
N LEU A 77 2.74 -8.75 0.03
CA LEU A 77 3.38 -7.73 0.85
C LEU A 77 2.60 -6.41 0.85
N THR A 78 2.03 -6.02 -0.29
CA THR A 78 1.18 -4.83 -0.39
C THR A 78 -0.10 -5.00 0.43
N ALA A 79 -0.76 -6.16 0.34
CA ALA A 79 -1.95 -6.46 1.15
C ALA A 79 -1.63 -6.43 2.65
N ILE A 80 -0.49 -7.00 3.06
CA ILE A 80 0.00 -6.95 4.44
C ILE A 80 0.16 -5.50 4.90
N SER A 81 0.81 -4.65 4.09
CA SER A 81 0.97 -3.22 4.41
C SER A 81 -0.37 -2.49 4.54
N GLN A 82 -1.34 -2.78 3.68
CA GLN A 82 -2.67 -2.18 3.74
C GLN A 82 -3.42 -2.59 5.00
N VAL A 83 -3.42 -3.88 5.34
CA VAL A 83 -4.05 -4.39 6.56
C VAL A 83 -3.38 -3.79 7.79
N ALA A 84 -2.05 -3.81 7.87
CA ALA A 84 -1.32 -3.20 8.97
C ALA A 84 -1.63 -1.69 9.11
N GLY A 85 -1.71 -0.95 8.00
CA GLY A 85 -2.11 0.45 7.99
C GLY A 85 -3.53 0.69 8.49
N SER A 86 -4.48 -0.17 8.10
CA SER A 86 -5.89 -0.07 8.53
C SER A 86 -6.09 -0.32 10.02
N ILE A 87 -5.21 -1.13 10.63
CA ILE A 87 -5.21 -1.44 12.06
C ILE A 87 -4.57 -0.30 12.89
N GLY A 88 -3.89 0.65 12.23
CA GLY A 88 -3.29 1.81 12.86
C GLY A 88 -2.13 1.44 13.79
N GLN A 89 -2.18 1.88 15.06
CA GLN A 89 -1.08 1.71 16.01
C GLN A 89 -0.74 0.25 16.31
N ASN A 90 -1.69 -0.68 16.13
CA ASN A 90 -1.48 -2.12 16.32
C ASN A 90 -0.97 -2.83 15.05
N GLY A 91 -0.88 -2.13 13.91
CA GLY A 91 -0.39 -2.68 12.65
C GLY A 91 0.99 -3.34 12.76
N PRO A 92 1.99 -2.70 13.42
CA PRO A 92 3.28 -3.31 13.65
C PRO A 92 3.22 -4.62 14.45
N ALA A 93 2.28 -4.75 15.40
CA ALA A 93 2.12 -5.97 16.19
C ALA A 93 1.61 -7.14 15.31
N LEU A 94 0.68 -6.89 14.39
CA LEU A 94 0.24 -7.89 13.40
C LEU A 94 1.42 -8.35 12.53
N VAL A 95 2.18 -7.40 12.00
CA VAL A 95 3.36 -7.68 11.17
C VAL A 95 4.42 -8.44 12.00
N ASN A 96 4.56 -8.16 13.28
CA ASN A 96 5.47 -8.95 14.12
C ASN A 96 4.93 -10.37 14.37
N LEU A 97 3.61 -10.52 14.53
CA LEU A 97 2.96 -11.81 14.76
C LEU A 97 3.12 -12.77 13.57
N MET A 98 2.93 -12.28 12.35
CA MET A 98 3.05 -13.08 11.12
C MET A 98 4.46 -13.62 10.88
N MET A 99 5.47 -13.06 11.55
CA MET A 99 6.89 -13.41 11.38
C MET A 99 7.56 -13.72 12.71
N GLN A 100 6.80 -14.14 13.73
CA GLN A 100 7.37 -14.48 15.04
C GLN A 100 8.57 -15.46 15.01
N PRO A 101 8.54 -16.58 14.26
CA PRO A 101 9.69 -17.50 14.26
C PRO A 101 10.94 -16.83 13.65
N GLU A 102 10.76 -15.98 12.63
CA GLU A 102 11.84 -15.22 12.02
C GLU A 102 12.33 -14.10 12.93
N GLY A 103 11.43 -13.45 13.67
CA GLY A 103 11.77 -12.45 14.67
C GLY A 103 12.75 -12.99 15.71
N LYS A 104 12.49 -14.20 16.23
CA LYS A 104 13.42 -14.85 17.18
C LYS A 104 14.80 -15.10 16.57
N ARG A 105 14.85 -15.53 15.31
CA ARG A 105 16.12 -15.74 14.59
C ARG A 105 16.86 -14.43 14.33
N CYS A 106 16.12 -13.37 14.00
CA CYS A 106 16.68 -12.06 13.74
C CYS A 106 17.25 -11.41 15.01
N VAL A 107 16.59 -11.55 16.16
CA VAL A 107 17.09 -11.08 17.46
C VAL A 107 18.43 -11.73 17.80
N ALA A 108 18.58 -13.03 17.57
CA ALA A 108 19.83 -13.74 17.88
C ALA A 108 21.04 -13.24 17.05
N GLY A 109 20.81 -12.57 15.92
CA GLY A 109 21.84 -12.02 15.04
C GLY A 109 21.96 -10.48 15.09
N SER A 110 21.28 -9.80 16.02
CA SER A 110 21.16 -8.33 16.05
C SER A 110 21.40 -7.72 17.42
#